data_AF-A0A359E682-F1
#
_entry.id   AF-A0A359E682-F1
#
_cell.length_a   1.000
_cell.length_b   1.000
_cell.length_c   1.000
_cell.angle_alpha   90.00
_cell.angle_beta   90.00
_cell.angle_gamma   90.00
#
_symmetry.space_group_name_H-M   'P 1'
#
loop_
_entity.id
_entity.type
_entity.pdbx_description
1 polymer ?
#
loop_
_entity_poly.entity_id
_entity_poly.type
_entity_poly.pdbx_seq_one_letter_code
_entity_poly.pdbx_strand_id
1 'polypeptide(L)' 'PVRRNVIVEDAVIDSENSLVIPEATNRIYSMQVVLQHILEGLK' A
#
# COMPACT_ATOMS: atom_id res chain seq x y z
N PRO A 1 -5.54 -3.90 -7.03
CA PRO A 1 -5.21 -5.26 -7.52
C PRO A 1 -4.46 -5.14 -8.85
N VAL A 2 -3.39 -5.89 -9.04
CA VAL A 2 -2.56 -5.80 -10.26
C VAL A 2 -2.80 -7.04 -11.11
N ARG A 3 -3.15 -6.85 -12.39
CA ARG A 3 -3.25 -7.94 -13.36
C ARG A 3 -1.87 -8.10 -14.01
N ARG A 4 -1.17 -9.18 -13.64
CA ARG A 4 0.15 -9.55 -14.17
C ARG A 4 0.12 -9.69 -15.69
N ASN A 5 1.21 -9.30 -16.34
CA ASN A 5 1.42 -9.26 -17.79
C ASN A 5 0.36 -8.46 -18.58
N VAL A 6 -0.40 -7.62 -17.88
CA VAL A 6 -1.35 -6.66 -18.45
C VAL A 6 -1.04 -5.25 -17.93
N ILE A 7 -0.86 -5.11 -16.62
CA ILE A 7 -0.52 -3.84 -15.96
C ILE A 7 1.00 -3.72 -15.75
N VAL A 8 1.66 -4.83 -15.42
CA VAL A 8 3.10 -4.91 -15.19
C VAL A 8 3.57 -6.32 -15.52
N GLU A 9 4.81 -6.45 -16.00
CA GLU A 9 5.44 -7.74 -16.24
C GLU A 9 5.70 -8.51 -14.94
N ASP A 10 5.64 -9.85 -15.02
CA ASP A 10 5.95 -10.72 -13.88
C ASP A 10 7.37 -10.50 -13.32
N ALA A 11 8.36 -10.36 -14.21
CA ALA A 11 9.75 -10.14 -13.80
C ALA A 11 9.94 -8.83 -13.02
N VAL A 12 9.11 -7.82 -13.29
CA VAL A 12 9.19 -6.52 -12.61
C VAL A 12 8.50 -6.58 -11.25
N ILE A 13 7.28 -7.15 -11.18
CA ILE A 13 6.53 -7.22 -9.91
C ILE A 13 7.19 -8.14 -8.87
N ASP A 14 7.95 -9.13 -9.31
CA ASP A 14 8.69 -10.05 -8.45
C ASP A 14 10.17 -9.64 -8.24
N SER A 15 10.62 -8.54 -8.85
CA SER A 15 11.99 -8.03 -8.68
C SER A 15 12.22 -7.41 -7.29
N GLU A 16 13.49 -7.30 -6.89
CA GLU A 16 13.89 -6.63 -5.63
C GLU A 16 13.50 -5.15 -5.58
N ASN A 17 13.29 -4.51 -6.73
CA ASN A 17 12.84 -3.13 -6.82
C ASN A 17 11.32 -2.97 -6.63
N SER A 18 10.57 -4.09 -6.56
CA SER A 18 9.13 -4.07 -6.37
C SER A 18 8.78 -3.71 -4.93
N LEU A 19 8.05 -2.61 -4.76
CA LEU A 19 7.58 -2.14 -3.45
C LEU A 19 6.12 -2.52 -3.16
N VAL A 20 5.50 -3.38 -3.97
CA VAL A 20 4.05 -3.63 -3.88
C VAL A 20 3.62 -4.20 -2.52
N ILE A 21 4.46 -5.01 -1.87
CA ILE A 21 4.19 -5.57 -0.54
C ILE A 21 4.42 -4.52 0.57
N PRO A 22 5.57 -3.81 0.62
CA PRO A 22 5.74 -2.66 1.52
C PRO A 22 4.66 -1.58 1.37
N GLU A 23 4.27 -1.24 0.14
CA GLU A 23 3.21 -0.27 -0.16
C GLU A 23 1.86 -0.71 0.40
N ALA A 24 1.48 -1.98 0.18
CA ALA A 24 0.26 -2.55 0.75
C ALA A 24 0.31 -2.54 2.29
N THR A 25 1.48 -2.80 2.88
CA THR A 25 1.68 -2.73 4.34
C THR A 25 1.53 -1.31 4.87
N ASN A 26 2.03 -0.30 4.15
CA ASN A 26 1.91 1.10 4.53
C ASN A 26 0.46 1.56 4.70
N ARG A 27 -0.52 0.89 4.05
CA ARG A 27 -1.95 1.15 4.27
C ARG A 27 -2.40 0.94 5.71
N ILE A 28 -1.78 0.03 6.46
CA ILE A 28 -2.07 -0.19 7.89
C ILE A 28 -1.72 1.08 8.68
N TYR A 29 -0.50 1.58 8.50
CA TYR A 29 -0.03 2.79 9.18
C TYR A 29 -0.79 4.04 8.73
N SER A 30 -1.04 4.21 7.44
CA SER A 30 -1.87 5.31 6.94
C SER A 30 -3.27 5.29 7.55
N MET A 31 -3.89 4.12 7.68
CA MET A 31 -5.20 4.01 8.31
C MET A 31 -5.16 4.33 9.80
N GLN A 32 -4.14 3.86 10.53
CA GLN A 32 -3.95 4.20 11.94
C GLN A 32 -3.89 5.72 12.15
N VAL A 33 -3.09 6.42 11.34
CA VAL A 33 -2.94 7.87 11.42
C VAL A 33 -4.25 8.58 11.06
N VAL A 34 -4.94 8.16 9.99
CA VAL A 34 -6.23 8.75 9.61
C VAL A 34 -7.26 8.58 10.72
N LEU A 35 -7.36 7.39 11.33
CA LEU A 35 -8.26 7.15 12.46
C LEU A 35 -7.92 8.04 13.66
N GLN A 36 -6.62 8.20 13.96
CA GLN A 36 -6.18 9.11 15.01
C GLN A 36 -6.68 10.54 14.78
N HIS A 37 -6.48 11.09 13.57
CA HIS A 37 -6.92 12.45 13.24
C HIS A 37 -8.44 12.62 13.32
N ILE A 38 -9.21 11.61 12.89
CA ILE A 38 -10.67 11.62 13.03
C ILE A 38 -11.05 11.68 14.52
N LEU A 39 -10.44 10.85 15.36
CA LEU A 39 -10.74 10.82 16.80
C LEU A 39 -10.31 12.10 17.52
N GLU A 40 -9.19 12.70 17.12
CA GLU A 40 -8.74 14.00 17.65
C GLU A 40 -9.68 15.14 17.27
N GLY A 41 -10.26 15.12 16.07
CA GLY A 41 -11.25 16.12 15.62
C GLY A 41 -12.66 15.94 16.21
N LEU A 42 -12.92 14.84 16.94
CA LEU A 42 -14.16 14.63 17.70
C LEU A 42 -14.07 15.11 19.15
N LYS A 43 -12.87 15.48 19.62
CA LYS A 43 -12.65 16.12 20.91
C LYS A 43 -12.93 17.61 20.82
#